data_AF-A0A3D1M3A8-F1
#
_entry.id   AF-A0A3D1M3A8-F1
#
_cell.length_a   1.000
_cell.length_b   1.000
_cell.length_c   1.000
_cell.angle_alpha   90.00
_cell.angle_beta   90.00
_cell.angle_gamma   90.00
#
_symmetry.space_group_name_H-M   'P 1'
#
loop_
_entity.id
_entity.type
_entity.pdbx_description
1 polymer ?
#
loop_
_entity_poly.entity_id
_entity_poly.type
_entity_poly.pdbx_seq_one_letter_code
_entity_poly.pdbx_strand_id
1 'polypeptide(L)'
;MFDFIKILIFGGVTVVNSSPVALHDEPTVIALDQRLKAINCSASISVDVTEYVESRDYRDFVRQIESKFEKGCLKATLGSKDGDAVIFDVPSVAWGSPEDVSINLRAGSGLSSGSSFEVLTIESCLPLSSTTIKWYNYGKFSCEP
;
A
#
# COMPACT_ATOMS: atom_id res chain seq x y z
N MET A 1 3.99 0.91 26.38
CA MET A 1 3.11 2.08 26.64
C MET A 1 3.36 3.21 25.64
N PHE A 2 4.62 3.64 25.43
CA PHE A 2 4.97 4.63 24.42
C PHE A 2 4.54 4.26 22.99
N ASP A 3 4.68 3.00 22.60
CA ASP A 3 4.25 2.52 21.28
C ASP A 3 2.73 2.66 21.07
N PHE A 4 1.92 2.35 22.09
CA PHE A 4 0.48 2.54 22.03
C PHE A 4 0.09 4.01 21.84
N ILE A 5 0.78 4.93 22.54
CA ILE A 5 0.61 6.37 22.35
C ILE A 5 1.00 6.77 20.91
N LYS A 6 2.07 6.20 20.34
CA LYS A 6 2.44 6.44 18.95
C LYS A 6 1.38 5.96 17.95
N ILE A 7 0.68 4.84 18.20
CA ILE A 7 -0.46 4.42 17.35
C ILE A 7 -1.61 5.42 17.48
N LEU A 8 -1.95 5.82 18.69
CA LEU A 8 -3.07 6.74 18.91
C LEU A 8 -2.85 8.10 18.24
N ILE A 9 -1.60 8.58 18.19
CA ILE A 9 -1.26 9.91 17.66
C ILE A 9 -0.87 9.86 16.17
N PHE A 10 -0.16 8.81 15.73
CA PHE A 10 0.43 8.73 14.39
C PHE A 10 -0.04 7.53 13.57
N GLY A 11 -0.72 6.57 14.20
CA GLY A 11 -1.37 5.46 13.51
C GLY A 11 -2.55 5.99 12.71
N GLY A 12 -2.55 5.71 11.42
CA GLY A 12 -3.49 6.31 10.50
C GLY A 12 -3.54 5.60 9.17
N VAL A 13 -4.62 5.88 8.45
CA VAL A 13 -4.70 5.71 7.00
C VAL A 13 -4.66 7.10 6.39
N THR A 14 -3.76 7.33 5.44
CA THR A 14 -3.75 8.58 4.67
C THR A 14 -3.84 8.26 3.19
N VAL A 15 -4.67 9.01 2.47
CA VAL A 15 -4.65 8.97 1.00
C VAL A 15 -3.34 9.61 0.55
N VAL A 16 -2.68 8.97 -0.41
CA VAL A 16 -1.34 9.33 -0.89
C VAL A 16 -1.41 10.25 -2.10
N ASN A 17 -2.37 10.00 -2.98
CA ASN A 17 -2.61 10.76 -4.20
C ASN A 17 -3.77 11.75 -4.01
N SER A 18 -3.57 13.01 -4.39
CA SER A 18 -4.57 14.07 -4.24
C SER A 18 -5.82 13.86 -5.13
N SER A 19 -5.69 13.07 -6.19
CA SER A 19 -6.78 12.58 -7.04
C SER A 19 -6.50 11.14 -7.50
N PRO A 20 -7.52 10.32 -7.81
CA PRO A 20 -7.32 8.98 -8.37
C PRO A 20 -6.36 8.98 -9.56
N VAL A 21 -5.48 7.98 -9.60
CA VAL A 21 -4.44 7.85 -10.63
C VAL A 21 -4.70 6.61 -11.48
N ALA A 22 -4.35 6.67 -12.76
CA ALA A 22 -4.27 5.47 -13.58
C ALA A 22 -2.93 4.77 -13.35
N LEU A 23 -2.92 3.44 -13.30
CA LEU A 23 -1.69 2.64 -13.21
C LEU A 23 -1.61 1.66 -14.38
N HIS A 24 -0.42 1.49 -14.92
CA HIS A 24 -0.12 0.57 -16.01
C HIS A 24 1.19 -0.17 -15.71
N ASP A 25 1.66 -0.93 -16.70
CA ASP A 25 2.96 -1.59 -16.67
C ASP A 25 4.13 -0.59 -16.60
N GLU A 26 3.93 0.63 -17.11
CA GLU A 26 4.87 1.73 -16.92
C GLU A 26 4.75 2.36 -15.50
N PRO A 27 5.88 2.57 -14.78
CA PRO A 27 5.85 3.16 -13.46
C PRO A 27 5.30 4.58 -13.43
N THR A 28 4.30 4.80 -12.58
CA THR A 28 3.76 6.12 -12.26
C THR A 28 4.50 6.70 -11.06
N VAL A 29 4.99 7.93 -11.20
CA VAL A 29 5.70 8.67 -10.13
C VAL A 29 4.76 9.68 -9.49
N ILE A 30 4.59 9.57 -8.17
CA ILE A 30 3.72 10.41 -7.35
C ILE A 30 4.60 11.16 -6.35
N ALA A 31 4.64 12.49 -6.46
CA ALA A 31 5.23 13.35 -5.46
C ALA A 31 4.31 13.40 -4.23
N LEU A 32 4.86 13.19 -3.04
CA LEU A 32 4.07 13.14 -1.81
C LEU A 32 3.88 14.55 -1.24
N ASP A 33 2.63 15.01 -1.19
CA ASP A 33 2.26 16.31 -0.59
C ASP A 33 2.70 16.40 0.89
N GLN A 34 2.71 15.25 1.56
CA GLN A 34 3.24 15.09 2.92
C GLN A 34 4.17 13.89 2.96
N ARG A 35 5.28 14.06 3.68
CA ARG A 35 6.24 12.98 3.92
C ARG A 35 5.57 11.80 4.61
N LEU A 36 5.62 10.64 3.98
CA LEU A 36 5.18 9.39 4.61
C LEU A 36 6.27 8.94 5.57
N LYS A 37 5.88 8.67 6.83
CA LYS A 37 6.78 8.15 7.85
C LYS A 37 6.34 6.77 8.29
N ALA A 38 7.24 5.80 8.18
CA ALA A 38 7.01 4.48 8.76
C ALA A 38 7.10 4.57 10.28
N ILE A 39 5.97 4.42 10.97
CA ILE A 39 5.99 4.39 12.45
C ILE A 39 6.15 2.97 12.98
N ASN A 40 5.87 1.96 12.15
CA ASN A 40 5.91 0.55 12.50
C ASN A 40 6.29 -0.30 11.26
N CYS A 41 6.63 -1.58 11.47
CA CYS A 41 7.09 -2.46 10.38
C CYS A 41 5.94 -3.07 9.57
N SER A 42 4.70 -2.90 10.03
CA SER A 42 3.49 -3.36 9.35
C SER A 42 2.93 -2.32 8.38
N ALA A 43 3.61 -1.17 8.24
CA ALA A 43 3.15 -0.14 7.33
C ALA A 43 3.11 -0.68 5.90
N SER A 44 2.09 -0.28 5.16
CA SER A 44 1.80 -0.84 3.84
C SER A 44 1.21 0.20 2.91
N ILE A 45 1.37 -0.06 1.61
CA ILE A 45 0.72 0.68 0.54
C ILE A 45 -0.53 -0.11 0.15
N SER A 46 -1.69 0.50 0.27
CA SER A 46 -2.96 -0.08 -0.12
C SER A 46 -3.40 0.54 -1.45
N VAL A 47 -3.71 -0.32 -2.42
CA VAL A 47 -4.11 0.08 -3.77
C VAL A 47 -5.53 -0.39 -4.00
N ASP A 48 -6.43 0.54 -4.31
CA ASP A 48 -7.81 0.23 -4.69
C ASP A 48 -7.85 -0.55 -6.00
N VAL A 49 -8.45 -1.74 -5.98
CA VAL A 49 -8.64 -2.60 -7.16
C VAL A 49 -10.11 -2.96 -7.36
N THR A 50 -11.02 -2.14 -6.83
CA THR A 50 -12.46 -2.38 -6.84
C THR A 50 -13.02 -2.54 -8.26
N GLU A 51 -12.42 -1.92 -9.27
CA GLU A 51 -12.82 -2.08 -10.67
C GLU A 51 -12.71 -3.53 -11.21
N TYR A 52 -11.95 -4.40 -10.52
CA TYR A 52 -11.80 -5.82 -10.88
C TYR A 52 -12.76 -6.75 -10.11
N VAL A 53 -13.65 -6.20 -9.28
CA VAL A 53 -14.61 -6.97 -8.49
C VAL A 53 -15.78 -7.44 -9.38
N GLU A 54 -15.87 -8.74 -9.59
CA GLU A 54 -16.94 -9.36 -10.39
C GLU A 54 -17.98 -10.11 -9.53
N SER A 55 -17.63 -10.45 -8.29
CA SER A 55 -18.49 -11.20 -7.36
C SER A 55 -18.73 -10.44 -6.07
N ARG A 56 -19.94 -10.57 -5.53
CA ARG A 56 -20.30 -10.11 -4.17
C ARG A 56 -20.10 -11.18 -3.11
N ASP A 57 -19.83 -12.42 -3.50
CA ASP A 57 -19.46 -13.48 -2.56
C ASP A 57 -17.99 -13.31 -2.16
N TYR A 58 -17.74 -13.21 -0.85
CA TYR A 58 -16.41 -12.95 -0.29
C TYR A 58 -15.36 -14.00 -0.72
N ARG A 59 -15.69 -15.29 -0.73
CA ARG A 59 -14.71 -16.34 -1.01
C ARG A 59 -14.32 -16.34 -2.49
N ASP A 60 -15.31 -16.22 -3.36
CA ASP A 60 -15.07 -16.16 -4.80
C ASP A 60 -14.29 -14.90 -5.16
N PHE A 61 -14.64 -13.78 -4.53
CA PHE A 61 -13.94 -12.50 -4.67
C PHE A 61 -12.45 -12.60 -4.30
N VAL A 62 -12.11 -13.08 -3.08
CA VAL A 62 -10.72 -13.15 -2.62
C VAL A 62 -9.90 -13.99 -3.58
N ARG A 63 -10.43 -15.16 -3.97
CA ARG A 63 -9.76 -16.05 -4.93
C ARG A 63 -9.51 -15.39 -6.27
N GLN A 64 -10.49 -14.66 -6.80
CA GLN A 64 -10.35 -13.96 -8.08
C GLN A 64 -9.29 -12.87 -8.02
N ILE A 65 -9.34 -12.01 -7.00
CA ILE A 65 -8.38 -10.92 -6.85
C ILE A 65 -6.96 -11.46 -6.61
N GLU A 66 -6.79 -12.46 -5.75
CA GLU A 66 -5.48 -13.10 -5.52
C GLU A 66 -4.90 -13.69 -6.81
N SER A 67 -5.74 -14.26 -7.67
CA SER A 67 -5.31 -14.80 -8.97
C SER A 67 -5.01 -13.73 -10.03
N LYS A 68 -5.63 -12.55 -9.94
CA LYS A 68 -5.39 -11.43 -10.87
C LYS A 68 -4.13 -10.65 -10.48
N PHE A 69 -3.95 -10.44 -9.17
CA PHE A 69 -2.86 -9.65 -8.60
C PHE A 69 -1.87 -10.53 -7.85
N GLU A 70 -1.28 -11.49 -8.57
CA GLU A 70 -0.23 -12.34 -8.03
C GLU A 70 1.02 -11.51 -7.64
N LYS A 71 1.93 -12.14 -6.89
CA LYS A 71 3.16 -11.48 -6.45
C LYS A 71 3.92 -10.89 -7.64
N GLY A 72 4.28 -9.61 -7.52
CA GLY A 72 4.99 -8.86 -8.56
C GLY A 72 4.08 -8.18 -9.59
N CYS A 73 2.77 -8.44 -9.59
CA CYS A 73 1.85 -7.69 -10.45
C CYS A 73 1.76 -6.23 -10.03
N LEU A 74 1.54 -5.97 -8.73
CA LEU A 74 1.61 -4.64 -8.15
C LEU A 74 2.94 -4.48 -7.42
N LYS A 75 3.63 -3.38 -7.71
CA LYS A 75 4.87 -3.03 -7.04
C LYS A 75 4.91 -1.55 -6.75
N ALA A 76 5.17 -1.21 -5.49
CA ALA A 76 5.35 0.16 -5.04
C ALA A 76 6.76 0.33 -4.46
N THR A 77 7.38 1.47 -4.73
CA THR A 77 8.69 1.85 -4.21
C THR A 77 8.57 3.22 -3.57
N LEU A 78 8.90 3.31 -2.28
CA LEU A 78 9.02 4.59 -1.60
C LEU A 78 10.48 5.05 -1.59
N GLY A 79 10.73 6.25 -2.10
CA GLY A 79 12.05 6.88 -2.12
C GLY A 79 12.19 7.96 -1.03
N SER A 80 13.33 7.96 -0.36
CA SER A 80 13.76 9.03 0.55
C SER A 80 14.67 10.02 -0.19
N LYS A 81 14.84 11.22 0.40
CA LYS A 81 15.77 12.23 -0.10
C LYS A 81 17.23 11.79 0.00
N ASP A 82 17.54 10.90 0.94
CA ASP A 82 18.89 10.43 1.24
C ASP A 82 19.31 9.27 0.31
N GLY A 83 18.44 8.87 -0.64
CA GLY A 83 18.69 7.81 -1.61
C GLY A 83 18.22 6.43 -1.16
N ASP A 84 17.61 6.32 0.03
CA ASP A 84 17.03 5.06 0.48
C ASP A 84 15.75 4.77 -0.32
N ALA A 85 15.57 3.51 -0.70
CA ALA A 85 14.37 3.03 -1.35
C ALA A 85 13.85 1.78 -0.65
N VAL A 86 12.53 1.70 -0.42
CA VAL A 86 11.88 0.52 0.12
C VAL A 86 10.85 0.00 -0.86
N ILE A 87 10.93 -1.29 -1.17
CA ILE A 87 10.06 -1.98 -2.12
C ILE A 87 8.92 -2.68 -1.35
N PHE A 88 7.70 -2.44 -1.80
CA PHE A 88 6.45 -3.03 -1.34
C PHE A 88 5.87 -3.88 -2.48
N ASP A 89 6.06 -5.20 -2.38
CA ASP A 89 5.71 -6.18 -3.42
C ASP A 89 5.11 -7.47 -2.86
N VAL A 90 4.80 -7.50 -1.56
CA VAL A 90 4.17 -8.65 -0.90
C VAL A 90 2.67 -8.37 -0.76
N PRO A 91 1.83 -8.88 -1.69
CA PRO A 91 0.41 -8.56 -1.71
C PRO A 91 -0.35 -9.31 -0.62
N SER A 92 -1.47 -8.71 -0.20
CA SER A 92 -2.52 -9.34 0.58
C SER A 92 -3.84 -8.65 0.25
N VAL A 93 -4.89 -9.42 0.00
CA VAL A 93 -6.22 -8.86 -0.28
C VAL A 93 -6.81 -8.29 0.99
N ALA A 94 -7.34 -7.08 0.91
CA ALA A 94 -8.14 -6.45 1.94
C ALA A 94 -9.55 -6.17 1.42
N TRP A 95 -10.54 -6.58 2.20
CA TRP A 95 -11.95 -6.45 1.86
C TRP A 95 -12.67 -5.68 2.96
N GLY A 96 -13.18 -4.49 2.61
CA GLY A 96 -14.11 -3.75 3.46
C GLY A 96 -15.56 -4.02 3.07
N SER A 97 -15.84 -3.99 1.76
CA SER A 97 -17.15 -4.24 1.15
C SER A 97 -16.97 -4.58 -0.34
N PRO A 98 -18.01 -4.99 -1.08
CA PRO A 98 -17.92 -5.14 -2.54
C PRO A 98 -17.49 -3.85 -3.27
N GLU A 99 -17.72 -2.69 -2.67
CA GLU A 99 -17.36 -1.37 -3.20
C GLU A 99 -16.04 -0.80 -2.61
N ASP A 100 -15.36 -1.55 -1.73
CA ASP A 100 -14.10 -1.15 -1.10
C ASP A 100 -13.18 -2.36 -1.00
N VAL A 101 -12.43 -2.56 -2.07
CA VAL A 101 -11.46 -3.63 -2.21
C VAL A 101 -10.09 -3.07 -2.50
N SER A 102 -9.09 -3.57 -1.79
CA SER A 102 -7.71 -3.18 -2.02
C SER A 102 -6.72 -4.35 -1.94
N ILE A 103 -5.55 -4.14 -2.57
CA ILE A 103 -4.35 -4.93 -2.32
C ILE A 103 -3.46 -4.15 -1.36
N ASN A 104 -3.19 -4.70 -0.19
CA ASN A 104 -2.18 -4.21 0.73
C ASN A 104 -0.83 -4.81 0.37
N LEU A 105 0.07 -3.96 -0.09
CA LEU A 105 1.47 -4.25 -0.37
C LEU A 105 2.29 -4.00 0.89
N ARG A 106 2.88 -5.06 1.45
CA ARG A 106 3.85 -4.97 2.54
C ARG A 106 5.27 -4.89 1.99
N ALA A 107 6.17 -4.31 2.76
CA ALA A 107 7.58 -4.23 2.40
C ALA A 107 8.19 -5.65 2.33
N GLY A 108 8.85 -5.97 1.21
CA GLY A 108 9.51 -7.27 1.00
C GLY A 108 10.82 -7.39 1.76
N SER A 109 11.56 -6.29 1.84
CA SER A 109 12.68 -6.07 2.75
C SER A 109 12.18 -5.26 3.95
N GLY A 110 12.53 -5.65 5.18
CA GLY A 110 12.04 -5.01 6.41
C GLY A 110 12.08 -3.48 6.39
N LEU A 111 11.11 -2.84 7.02
CA LEU A 111 10.93 -1.40 7.05
C LEU A 111 11.50 -0.82 8.36
N SER A 112 12.45 0.11 8.27
CA SER A 112 12.97 0.82 9.44
C SER A 112 11.99 1.89 9.92
N SER A 113 11.60 1.82 11.20
CA SER A 113 10.80 2.87 11.82
C SER A 113 11.57 4.20 11.82
N GLY A 114 10.92 5.29 11.43
CA GLY A 114 11.52 6.62 11.40
C GLY A 114 12.00 7.08 10.02
N SER A 115 12.05 6.19 9.04
CA SER A 115 12.29 6.58 7.64
C SER A 115 11.20 7.52 7.13
N SER A 116 11.61 8.50 6.34
CA SER A 116 10.75 9.52 5.77
C SER A 116 10.86 9.50 4.25
N PHE A 117 9.73 9.33 3.58
CA PHE A 117 9.66 9.17 2.13
C PHE A 117 9.00 10.39 1.48
N GLU A 118 9.48 10.78 0.30
CA GLU A 118 9.04 11.97 -0.45
C GLU A 118 8.45 11.63 -1.83
N VAL A 119 8.76 10.44 -2.35
CA VAL A 119 8.31 9.98 -3.66
C VAL A 119 7.76 8.56 -3.54
N LEU A 120 6.64 8.31 -4.19
CA LEU A 120 6.11 6.98 -4.45
C LEU A 120 6.20 6.70 -5.95
N THR A 121 6.84 5.60 -6.32
CA THR A 121 6.78 5.03 -7.66
C THR A 121 5.96 3.76 -7.61
N ILE A 122 4.96 3.62 -8.46
CA ILE A 122 4.04 2.48 -8.44
C ILE A 122 3.70 2.01 -9.85
N GLU A 123 3.64 0.69 -10.03
CA GLU A 123 3.34 0.03 -11.31
C GLU A 123 2.35 -1.13 -11.06
N SER A 124 1.58 -1.46 -12.11
CA SER A 124 0.65 -2.59 -12.11
C SER A 124 0.69 -3.37 -13.41
N CYS A 125 0.79 -4.69 -13.34
CA CYS A 125 0.73 -5.56 -14.51
C CYS A 125 -0.66 -5.59 -15.17
N LEU A 126 -1.70 -5.22 -14.42
CA LEU A 126 -3.06 -5.03 -14.91
C LEU A 126 -3.39 -3.54 -14.89
N PRO A 127 -3.93 -2.98 -15.99
CA PRO A 127 -4.23 -1.56 -16.04
C PRO A 127 -5.30 -1.21 -15.02
N LEU A 128 -5.02 -0.26 -14.13
CA LEU A 128 -6.01 0.35 -13.24
C LEU A 128 -6.41 1.70 -13.81
N SER A 129 -7.68 1.87 -14.18
CA SER A 129 -8.11 3.09 -14.87
C SER A 129 -8.18 4.30 -13.95
N SER A 130 -8.54 4.06 -12.68
CA SER A 130 -8.66 5.08 -11.64
C SER A 130 -8.57 4.40 -10.28
N THR A 131 -7.44 4.54 -9.60
CA THR A 131 -7.21 3.96 -8.26
C THR A 131 -6.85 5.01 -7.22
N THR A 132 -7.31 4.78 -5.99
CA THR A 132 -6.88 5.50 -4.80
C THR A 132 -5.79 4.71 -4.11
N ILE A 133 -4.68 5.37 -3.79
CA ILE A 133 -3.57 4.78 -3.06
C ILE A 133 -3.59 5.32 -1.64
N LYS A 134 -3.50 4.43 -0.67
CA LYS A 134 -3.51 4.77 0.76
C LYS A 134 -2.25 4.24 1.43
N TRP A 135 -1.71 5.00 2.37
CA TRP A 135 -0.64 4.58 3.25
C TRP A 135 -1.24 4.17 4.60
N TYR A 136 -0.99 2.93 4.99
CA TYR A 136 -1.45 2.35 6.24
C TYR A 136 -0.31 2.29 7.24
N ASN A 137 -0.55 2.82 8.43
CA ASN A 137 0.43 2.91 9.52
C ASN A 137 -0.11 2.26 10.82
N TYR A 138 -0.94 1.22 10.70
CA TYR A 138 -1.44 0.44 11.84
C TYR A 138 -0.73 -0.92 11.90
N GLY A 139 -0.37 -1.38 13.11
CA GLY A 139 0.19 -2.72 13.31
C GLY A 139 1.34 -2.81 14.31
N LYS A 140 2.19 -3.84 14.15
CA LYS A 140 3.29 -4.17 15.09
C LYS A 140 4.47 -3.23 14.91
N PHE A 141 4.94 -2.63 16.02
CA PHE A 141 6.14 -1.77 16.04
C PHE A 141 7.46 -2.52 16.01
N SER A 142 7.51 -3.72 16.60
CA SER A 142 8.71 -4.54 16.57
C SER A 142 8.70 -5.43 15.34
N CYS A 143 9.83 -5.44 14.64
CA CYS A 143 10.04 -6.32 13.49
C CYS A 143 10.66 -7.67 13.89
N GLU A 144 10.88 -7.94 15.19
CA GLU A 144 11.37 -9.23 15.67
C GLU A 144 10.23 -10.27 15.73
N PRO A 145 10.51 -11.54 15.36
CA PRO A 145 9.54 -12.63 15.41
C PRO A 145 9.08 -12.97 16.83
#